data_AF-A0A8J2S0G9-F1
#
_entry.id   AF-A0A8J2S0G9-F1
#
_cell.length_a   1.000
_cell.length_b   1.000
_cell.length_c   1.000
_cell.angle_alpha   90.00
_cell.angle_beta   90.00
_cell.angle_gamma   90.00
#
_symmetry.space_group_name_H-M   'P 1'
#
loop_
_entity.id
_entity.type
_entity.pdbx_description
1 polymer ?
#
loop_
_entity_poly.entity_id
_entity_poly.type
_entity_poly.pdbx_seq_one_letter_code
_entity_poly.pdbx_strand_id
1 'polypeptide(L)'
;MGSAISSTANYGRQQFYFDPDVNLTELPRYADCIMTNYELRKLLQNKVDDVSEKIQEVRYYTHPLNDWQMSKIFLHHAFIVLKTEYWWWSIEKDEGGISVQRSKHLENVRDKCRKQNRITGLLNNGISLVKNSPGNNTTVIELLNHMWSEDYMDLNYHFLYDNCQQFANRIDEFVHSKSSPILYNGEALFNVIDEKNMGSAISTTANYGRQQFYFDPDVNLTAPPRHGDCIMTNYELRQLLQNKVDDVSEKIQEVRYYTHPLNDWQMSKIFLHHAFIVLKTDNWFWSIEKDEGGITVQRSKQLENVRDKCQKQNRITGITTGISLAKTSPGNDITVIELMNHMWSKEYMDLNYHVLKDNCQQFANRIDEFVHSKSSPISNNGNFLSNALAGFSWVEKAKTAVDDI
;
A
#
# COMPACT_ATOMS: atom_id res chain seq x y z
N MET A 1 -17.88 -41.34 -6.88
CA MET A 1 -18.26 -41.11 -5.47
C MET A 1 -16.99 -40.86 -4.68
N GLY A 2 -16.54 -39.61 -4.66
CA GLY A 2 -15.33 -39.18 -3.96
C GLY A 2 -15.74 -38.41 -2.71
N SER A 3 -15.33 -38.90 -1.55
CA SER A 3 -15.61 -38.35 -0.23
C SER A 3 -15.01 -36.95 -0.09
N ALA A 4 -15.85 -35.92 -0.05
CA ALA A 4 -15.48 -34.60 0.43
C ALA A 4 -15.31 -34.68 1.96
N ILE A 5 -14.06 -34.70 2.42
CA ILE A 5 -13.76 -34.45 3.83
C ILE A 5 -13.87 -32.94 4.01
N SER A 6 -15.04 -32.50 4.47
CA SER A 6 -15.28 -31.16 4.97
C SER A 6 -14.47 -30.96 6.25
N SER A 7 -13.28 -30.36 6.15
CA SER A 7 -12.62 -29.79 7.32
C SER A 7 -13.34 -28.50 7.68
N THR A 8 -14.25 -28.59 8.64
CA THR A 8 -14.73 -27.43 9.41
C THR A 8 -13.53 -26.84 10.16
N ALA A 9 -12.81 -25.92 9.50
CA ALA A 9 -11.69 -25.20 10.09
C ALA A 9 -12.22 -24.16 11.06
N ASN A 10 -11.69 -24.20 12.29
CA ASN A 10 -11.82 -23.16 13.30
C ASN A 10 -11.29 -21.82 12.74
N TYR A 11 -12.17 -21.00 12.18
CA TYR A 11 -11.93 -19.58 11.94
C TYR A 11 -11.82 -18.89 13.31
N GLY A 12 -10.60 -18.64 13.79
CA GLY A 12 -10.44 -17.86 15.02
C GLY A 12 -9.03 -17.65 15.57
N ARG A 13 -8.02 -18.41 15.14
CA ARG A 13 -6.62 -18.10 15.48
C ARG A 13 -5.73 -18.33 14.28
N GLN A 14 -5.14 -17.24 13.77
CA GLN A 14 -3.98 -17.30 12.88
C GLN A 14 -2.83 -18.01 13.61
N GLN A 15 -2.09 -18.88 12.91
CA GLN A 15 -1.17 -19.85 13.50
C GLN A 15 0.21 -19.78 12.86
N PHE A 16 1.25 -20.10 13.64
CA PHE A 16 2.57 -20.37 13.10
C PHE A 16 2.71 -21.86 12.83
N TYR A 17 3.22 -22.21 11.67
CA TYR A 17 3.54 -23.58 11.30
C TYR A 17 5.05 -23.73 11.17
N PHE A 18 5.62 -24.73 11.86
CA PHE A 18 7.02 -25.10 11.68
C PHE A 18 7.21 -26.59 11.43
N ASP A 19 7.83 -26.91 10.29
CA ASP A 19 8.28 -28.26 9.96
C ASP A 19 9.82 -28.34 9.98
N PRO A 20 10.41 -29.01 11.00
CA PRO A 20 11.85 -29.08 11.15
C PRO A 20 12.52 -30.01 10.13
N ASP A 21 11.79 -30.89 9.45
CA ASP A 21 12.33 -31.68 8.33
C ASP A 21 11.17 -32.28 7.52
N VAL A 22 10.87 -31.66 6.38
CA VAL A 22 9.79 -32.09 5.47
C VAL A 22 10.02 -33.52 4.92
N ASN A 23 11.23 -34.07 5.05
CA ASN A 23 11.56 -35.42 4.56
C ASN A 23 11.16 -36.55 5.50
N LEU A 24 10.89 -36.27 6.78
CA LEU A 24 10.63 -37.33 7.76
C LEU A 24 9.28 -38.01 7.49
N THR A 25 9.34 -39.31 7.19
CA THR A 25 8.16 -40.17 6.96
C THR A 25 7.43 -40.53 8.26
N GLU A 26 8.13 -40.51 9.40
CA GLU A 26 7.53 -40.61 10.73
C GLU A 26 7.07 -39.22 11.16
N LEU A 27 5.83 -38.90 10.79
CA LEU A 27 5.28 -37.55 10.90
C LEU A 27 5.01 -37.16 12.36
N PRO A 28 5.47 -36.00 12.86
CA PRO A 28 4.65 -35.24 13.79
C PRO A 28 3.31 -34.97 13.11
N ARG A 29 2.20 -35.21 13.82
CA ARG A 29 0.85 -34.94 13.29
C ARG A 29 0.80 -33.46 12.92
N TYR A 30 -0.03 -33.08 11.95
CA TYR A 30 -0.18 -31.68 11.54
C TYR A 30 -0.38 -30.72 12.74
N ALA A 31 -1.13 -31.17 13.75
CA ALA A 31 -1.33 -30.46 15.01
C ALA A 31 -0.04 -30.21 15.81
N ASP A 32 0.95 -31.09 15.70
CA ASP A 32 2.23 -31.00 16.41
C ASP A 32 3.18 -29.96 15.78
N CYS A 33 2.87 -29.50 14.56
CA CYS A 33 3.62 -28.46 13.84
C CYS A 33 3.01 -27.06 14.00
N ILE A 34 1.79 -26.96 14.56
CA ILE A 34 1.12 -25.69 14.84
C ILE A 34 1.58 -25.20 16.21
N MET A 35 1.98 -23.93 16.27
CA MET A 35 2.45 -23.33 17.52
C MET A 35 2.18 -21.82 17.57
N THR A 36 2.32 -21.25 18.75
CA THR A 36 2.31 -19.80 18.98
C THR A 36 3.62 -19.16 18.54
N ASN A 37 3.63 -17.83 18.35
CA ASN A 37 4.85 -17.08 18.05
C ASN A 37 5.96 -17.34 19.09
N TYR A 38 5.59 -17.33 20.38
CA TYR A 38 6.50 -17.57 21.48
C TYR A 38 7.12 -18.98 21.42
N GLU A 39 6.30 -20.00 21.17
CA GLU A 39 6.76 -21.39 21.03
C GLU A 39 7.67 -21.56 19.82
N LEU A 40 7.32 -20.98 18.67
CA LEU A 40 8.16 -20.98 17.47
C LEU A 40 9.53 -20.36 17.75
N ARG A 41 9.54 -19.17 18.36
CA ARG A 41 10.78 -18.47 18.70
C ARG A 41 11.64 -19.31 19.65
N LYS A 42 11.03 -19.87 20.70
CA LYS A 42 11.73 -20.72 21.67
C LYS A 42 12.27 -22.00 21.01
N LEU A 43 11.53 -22.60 20.09
CA LEU A 43 11.94 -23.80 19.37
C LEU A 43 13.15 -23.51 18.48
N LEU A 44 13.06 -22.47 17.65
CA LEU A 44 14.11 -22.06 16.73
C LEU A 44 15.39 -21.63 17.47
N GLN A 45 15.27 -20.95 18.61
CA GLN A 45 16.44 -20.51 19.39
C GLN A 45 17.13 -21.63 20.17
N ASN A 46 16.40 -22.66 20.61
CA ASN A 46 16.93 -23.65 21.56
C ASN A 46 17.12 -25.06 20.99
N LYS A 47 16.51 -25.39 19.86
CA LYS A 47 16.47 -26.78 19.34
C LYS A 47 16.87 -26.92 17.88
N VAL A 48 17.16 -25.82 17.19
CA VAL A 48 17.45 -25.82 15.76
C VAL A 48 18.82 -25.18 15.59
N ASP A 49 19.88 -25.97 15.76
CA ASP A 49 21.27 -25.50 15.82
C ASP A 49 21.71 -24.75 14.55
N ASP A 50 21.07 -25.06 13.43
CA ASP A 50 21.32 -24.52 12.11
C ASP A 50 20.64 -23.17 11.82
N VAL A 51 19.87 -22.59 12.74
CA VAL A 51 19.44 -21.19 12.57
C VAL A 51 20.64 -20.22 12.55
N SER A 52 21.79 -20.65 13.06
CA SER A 52 23.06 -19.94 12.99
C SER A 52 23.74 -20.04 11.62
N GLU A 53 23.25 -20.89 10.70
CA GLU A 53 23.83 -21.02 9.36
C GLU A 53 23.64 -19.74 8.55
N LYS A 54 24.66 -19.40 7.76
CA LYS A 54 24.60 -18.28 6.83
C LYS A 54 23.71 -18.60 5.64
N ILE A 55 22.88 -17.63 5.27
CA ILE A 55 22.13 -17.66 4.03
C ILE A 55 23.12 -17.45 2.87
N GLN A 56 23.24 -18.45 2.02
CA GLN A 56 24.09 -18.46 0.83
C GLN A 56 23.33 -17.94 -0.40
N GLU A 57 22.03 -18.21 -0.48
CA GLU A 57 21.19 -17.84 -1.62
C GLU A 57 19.76 -17.55 -1.14
N VAL A 58 19.12 -16.54 -1.72
CA VAL A 58 17.69 -16.24 -1.56
C VAL A 58 17.00 -16.40 -2.91
N ARG A 59 15.86 -17.07 -2.91
CA ARG A 59 15.02 -17.28 -4.10
C ARG A 59 13.60 -16.83 -3.82
N TYR A 60 13.11 -15.94 -4.67
CA TYR A 60 11.72 -15.50 -4.67
C TYR A 60 10.93 -16.34 -5.66
N TYR A 61 9.99 -17.12 -5.15
CA TYR A 61 9.11 -17.96 -5.95
C TYR A 61 7.69 -17.43 -5.96
N THR A 62 6.97 -17.76 -7.04
CA THR A 62 5.53 -17.50 -7.17
C THR A 62 4.79 -18.72 -7.67
N HIS A 63 3.53 -18.88 -7.29
CA HIS A 63 2.62 -19.86 -7.89
C HIS A 63 1.18 -19.32 -7.94
N PRO A 64 0.28 -19.90 -8.76
CA PRO A 64 -1.11 -19.48 -8.81
C PRO A 64 -1.82 -19.69 -7.45
N LEU A 65 -2.72 -18.78 -7.10
CA LEU A 65 -3.62 -18.90 -5.94
C LEU A 65 -4.71 -19.96 -6.16
N ASN A 66 -5.12 -20.21 -7.40
CA ASN A 66 -6.13 -21.20 -7.74
C ASN A 66 -5.79 -21.94 -9.05
N ASP A 67 -6.26 -23.19 -9.15
CA ASP A 67 -6.00 -24.07 -10.30
C ASP A 67 -6.51 -23.51 -11.64
N TRP A 68 -7.57 -22.69 -11.60
CA TRP A 68 -8.21 -22.09 -12.79
C TRP A 68 -7.57 -20.78 -13.26
N GLN A 69 -6.56 -20.25 -12.56
CA GLN A 69 -5.95 -18.97 -12.94
C GLN A 69 -5.07 -19.09 -14.19
N MET A 70 -5.42 -18.30 -15.21
CA MET A 70 -4.77 -18.31 -16.53
C MET A 70 -3.54 -17.38 -16.63
N SER A 71 -3.39 -16.36 -15.78
CA SER A 71 -2.23 -15.44 -15.80
C SER A 71 -1.65 -15.19 -14.40
N LYS A 72 -0.32 -15.20 -14.29
CA LYS A 72 0.44 -14.96 -13.04
C LYS A 72 0.71 -13.48 -12.73
N ILE A 73 0.34 -12.58 -13.65
CA ILE A 73 0.89 -11.22 -13.69
C ILE A 73 0.51 -10.40 -12.44
N PHE A 74 -0.62 -10.71 -11.79
CA PHE A 74 -1.07 -9.90 -10.65
C PHE A 74 -1.72 -10.65 -9.47
N LEU A 75 -2.10 -11.93 -9.63
CA LEU A 75 -2.73 -12.74 -8.59
C LEU A 75 -1.99 -14.06 -8.40
N HIS A 76 -0.84 -13.99 -7.75
CA HIS A 76 -0.03 -15.14 -7.40
C HIS A 76 0.28 -15.13 -5.90
N HIS A 77 0.46 -16.33 -5.34
CA HIS A 77 1.12 -16.49 -4.06
C HIS A 77 2.62 -16.31 -4.23
N ALA A 78 3.28 -15.65 -3.28
CA ALA A 78 4.72 -15.48 -3.28
C ALA A 78 5.32 -16.00 -1.98
N PHE A 79 6.52 -16.58 -2.10
CA PHE A 79 7.24 -17.14 -0.97
C PHE A 79 8.75 -17.08 -1.20
N ILE A 80 9.50 -17.16 -0.10
CA ILE A 80 10.96 -17.15 -0.13
C ILE A 80 11.50 -18.54 0.16
N VAL A 81 12.48 -18.95 -0.63
CA VAL A 81 13.32 -20.11 -0.35
C VAL A 81 14.75 -19.66 -0.09
N LEU A 82 15.32 -20.06 1.04
CA LEU A 82 16.69 -19.76 1.44
C LEU A 82 17.55 -21.00 1.27
N LYS A 83 18.76 -20.84 0.74
CA LYS A 83 19.80 -21.86 0.78
C LYS A 83 20.77 -21.55 1.90
N THR A 84 21.03 -22.51 2.77
CA THR A 84 22.12 -22.46 3.75
C THR A 84 23.15 -23.55 3.45
N GLU A 85 24.10 -23.78 4.36
CA GLU A 85 25.15 -24.79 4.14
C GLU A 85 24.57 -26.20 4.06
N TYR A 86 23.63 -26.52 4.95
CA TYR A 86 23.09 -27.86 5.06
C TYR A 86 21.60 -27.98 4.75
N TRP A 87 20.89 -26.86 4.58
CA TRP A 87 19.44 -26.86 4.48
C TRP A 87 18.92 -25.92 3.40
N TRP A 88 17.75 -26.28 2.89
CA TRP A 88 16.85 -25.37 2.20
C TRP A 88 15.71 -25.02 3.14
N TRP A 89 15.39 -23.73 3.23
CA TRP A 89 14.29 -23.22 4.04
C TRP A 89 13.23 -22.63 3.13
N SER A 90 11.96 -22.76 3.48
CA SER A 90 10.86 -22.00 2.88
C SER A 90 10.14 -21.21 3.96
N ILE A 91 9.90 -19.94 3.66
CA ILE A 91 9.15 -19.02 4.52
C ILE A 91 8.05 -18.38 3.67
N GLU A 92 6.81 -18.51 4.11
CA GLU A 92 5.66 -17.92 3.43
C GLU A 92 4.56 -17.53 4.41
N LYS A 93 3.71 -16.58 3.99
CA LYS A 93 2.56 -16.09 4.75
C LYS A 93 1.31 -16.25 3.89
N ASP A 94 0.26 -16.83 4.44
CA ASP A 94 -1.06 -16.98 3.81
C ASP A 94 -2.18 -16.62 4.79
N GLU A 95 -3.44 -16.84 4.39
CA GLU A 95 -4.62 -16.60 5.23
C GLU A 95 -4.62 -17.46 6.52
N GLY A 96 -3.90 -18.59 6.53
CA GLY A 96 -3.74 -19.46 7.69
C GLY A 96 -2.63 -19.01 8.66
N GLY A 97 -1.80 -18.04 8.26
CA GLY A 97 -0.70 -17.50 9.05
C GLY A 97 0.66 -17.72 8.37
N ILE A 98 1.71 -17.89 9.17
CA ILE A 98 3.10 -17.97 8.67
C ILE A 98 3.60 -19.40 8.76
N SER A 99 4.16 -19.89 7.64
CA SER A 99 4.78 -21.20 7.56
C SER A 99 6.28 -21.07 7.38
N VAL A 100 7.03 -21.75 8.23
CA VAL A 100 8.47 -21.93 8.13
C VAL A 100 8.75 -23.42 8.03
N GLN A 101 9.50 -23.87 7.05
CA GLN A 101 9.83 -25.28 6.91
C GLN A 101 11.22 -25.45 6.30
N ARG A 102 11.88 -26.56 6.58
CA ARG A 102 13.20 -26.86 5.99
C ARG A 102 13.31 -28.30 5.50
N SER A 103 14.23 -28.51 4.55
CA SER A 103 14.55 -29.81 3.99
C SER A 103 15.99 -29.83 3.47
N LYS A 104 16.60 -31.01 3.42
CA LYS A 104 17.84 -31.25 2.66
C LYS A 104 17.64 -31.11 1.14
N HIS A 105 16.40 -31.14 0.67
CA HIS A 105 16.03 -31.18 -0.74
C HIS A 105 15.23 -29.92 -1.14
N LEU A 106 15.70 -29.21 -2.17
CA LEU A 106 15.07 -27.98 -2.66
C LEU A 106 13.61 -28.21 -3.03
N GLU A 107 13.32 -29.28 -3.76
CA GLU A 107 11.98 -29.65 -4.22
C GLU A 107 10.98 -29.78 -3.07
N ASN A 108 11.41 -30.24 -1.89
CA ASN A 108 10.51 -30.40 -0.76
C ASN A 108 10.14 -29.08 -0.09
N VAL A 109 10.96 -28.04 -0.22
CA VAL A 109 10.59 -26.69 0.24
C VAL A 109 10.04 -25.80 -0.87
N ARG A 110 10.33 -26.10 -2.14
CA ARG A 110 9.84 -25.38 -3.32
C ARG A 110 8.45 -25.86 -3.73
N ASP A 111 8.21 -27.17 -3.71
CA ASP A 111 6.98 -27.76 -4.27
C ASP A 111 5.92 -28.03 -3.22
N LYS A 112 6.27 -28.02 -1.93
CA LYS A 112 5.35 -28.30 -0.84
C LYS A 112 5.28 -27.17 0.18
N CYS A 113 4.09 -26.92 0.70
CA CYS A 113 3.81 -26.07 1.87
C CYS A 113 2.98 -26.90 2.84
N ARG A 114 3.35 -26.94 4.13
CA ARG A 114 2.58 -27.68 5.16
C ARG A 114 2.30 -29.14 4.74
N LYS A 115 3.29 -29.77 4.11
CA LYS A 115 3.24 -31.15 3.55
C LYS A 115 2.26 -31.36 2.39
N GLN A 116 1.62 -30.30 1.90
CA GLN A 116 0.76 -30.33 0.72
C GLN A 116 1.52 -29.80 -0.49
N ASN A 117 1.27 -30.37 -1.67
CA ASN A 117 1.82 -29.82 -2.90
C ASN A 117 1.23 -28.42 -3.15
N ARG A 118 2.08 -27.46 -3.51
CA ARG A 118 1.63 -26.15 -3.96
C ARG A 118 0.88 -26.30 -5.29
N ILE A 119 -0.07 -25.40 -5.49
CA ILE A 119 -0.96 -25.38 -6.65
C ILE A 119 -0.15 -25.25 -7.95
N THR A 120 -0.44 -26.13 -8.90
CA THR A 120 0.04 -26.05 -10.28
C THR A 120 -1.16 -25.78 -11.20
N GLY A 121 -1.27 -24.58 -11.75
CA GLY A 121 -2.42 -24.18 -12.57
C GLY A 121 -2.62 -25.05 -13.84
N LEU A 122 -3.82 -24.95 -14.43
CA LEU A 122 -4.35 -25.76 -15.55
C LEU A 122 -3.47 -25.91 -16.81
N LEU A 123 -2.40 -25.13 -16.96
CA LEU A 123 -1.48 -25.16 -18.11
C LEU A 123 -0.02 -25.50 -17.73
N ASN A 124 0.22 -26.20 -16.60
CA ASN A 124 1.57 -26.39 -16.04
C ASN A 124 2.31 -25.08 -15.75
N ASN A 125 1.58 -23.97 -15.60
CA ASN A 125 2.08 -22.71 -15.10
C ASN A 125 2.26 -22.80 -13.57
N GLY A 126 3.01 -23.79 -13.09
CA GLY A 126 3.23 -24.10 -11.68
C GLY A 126 4.14 -23.09 -10.98
N ILE A 127 5.03 -23.57 -10.12
CA ILE A 127 5.95 -22.70 -9.39
C ILE A 127 6.95 -22.04 -10.34
N SER A 128 7.13 -20.73 -10.22
CA SER A 128 8.06 -19.92 -11.01
C SER A 128 9.07 -19.23 -10.11
N LEU A 129 10.36 -19.39 -10.42
CA LEU A 129 11.41 -18.55 -9.86
C LEU A 129 11.32 -17.17 -10.52
N VAL A 130 11.14 -16.12 -9.73
CA VAL A 130 11.05 -14.74 -10.24
C VAL A 130 12.39 -14.03 -10.14
N LYS A 131 13.05 -14.16 -9.00
CA LYS A 131 14.40 -13.62 -8.77
C LYS A 131 15.19 -14.56 -7.85
N ASN A 132 16.50 -14.59 -8.07
CA ASN A 132 17.45 -15.24 -7.18
C ASN A 132 18.66 -14.34 -6.97
N SER A 133 19.20 -14.42 -5.76
CA SER A 133 20.32 -13.58 -5.38
C SER A 133 21.22 -14.27 -4.38
N PRO A 134 22.52 -13.92 -4.33
CA PRO A 134 23.40 -14.38 -3.27
C PRO A 134 22.93 -13.81 -1.93
N GLY A 135 23.05 -14.61 -0.86
CA GLY A 135 22.87 -14.12 0.50
C GLY A 135 24.05 -13.26 0.93
N ASN A 136 23.81 -12.32 1.85
CA ASN A 136 24.83 -11.35 2.26
C ASN A 136 25.26 -11.54 3.72
N ASN A 137 25.87 -12.69 4.03
CA ASN A 137 26.37 -13.08 5.37
C ASN A 137 25.33 -13.10 6.51
N THR A 138 24.08 -12.73 6.25
CA THR A 138 22.95 -12.85 7.16
C THR A 138 22.69 -14.32 7.50
N THR A 139 22.54 -14.62 8.78
CA THR A 139 22.12 -15.94 9.27
C THR A 139 20.60 -16.07 9.29
N VAL A 140 20.08 -17.29 9.31
CA VAL A 140 18.64 -17.53 9.40
C VAL A 140 18.05 -16.90 10.68
N ILE A 141 18.77 -16.96 11.81
CA ILE A 141 18.32 -16.39 13.08
C ILE A 141 18.30 -14.87 13.06
N GLU A 142 19.23 -14.20 12.37
CA GLU A 142 19.18 -12.74 12.18
C GLU A 142 17.95 -12.33 11.37
N LEU A 143 17.63 -13.07 10.31
CA LEU A 143 16.41 -12.85 9.53
C LEU A 143 15.16 -13.03 10.41
N LEU A 144 15.07 -14.14 11.15
CA LEU A 144 13.91 -14.39 12.01
C LEU A 144 13.78 -13.33 13.12
N ASN A 145 14.88 -12.93 13.73
CA ASN A 145 14.90 -11.83 14.72
C ASN A 145 14.41 -10.52 14.12
N HIS A 146 14.82 -10.20 12.90
CA HIS A 146 14.34 -9.02 12.18
C HIS A 146 12.83 -9.12 11.89
N MET A 147 12.35 -10.28 11.45
CA MET A 147 10.92 -10.50 11.23
C MET A 147 10.09 -10.31 12.51
N TRP A 148 10.64 -10.70 13.67
CA TRP A 148 10.01 -10.47 14.97
C TRP A 148 10.07 -9.01 15.42
N SER A 149 11.17 -8.28 15.18
CA SER A 149 11.32 -6.89 15.62
C SER A 149 10.49 -5.92 14.79
N GLU A 150 10.35 -6.18 13.49
CA GLU A 150 9.61 -5.33 12.55
C GLU A 150 8.13 -5.72 12.40
N ASP A 151 7.63 -6.61 13.27
CA ASP A 151 6.26 -7.09 13.27
C ASP A 151 5.82 -7.70 11.92
N TYR A 152 6.75 -8.27 11.14
CA TYR A 152 6.41 -9.03 9.92
C TYR A 152 5.63 -10.31 10.26
N MET A 153 5.76 -10.72 11.52
CA MET A 153 5.03 -11.81 12.13
C MET A 153 3.64 -11.38 12.61
N ASP A 154 3.20 -10.13 12.38
CA ASP A 154 1.79 -9.76 12.55
C ASP A 154 0.96 -10.68 11.64
N LEU A 155 -0.04 -11.26 12.26
CA LEU A 155 -0.82 -12.34 11.71
C LEU A 155 -1.98 -11.82 10.86
N ASN A 156 -2.28 -10.52 10.92
CA ASN A 156 -3.34 -9.86 10.15
C ASN A 156 -3.08 -9.89 8.64
N TYR A 157 -3.29 -11.05 8.01
CA TYR A 157 -3.23 -11.18 6.56
C TYR A 157 -4.29 -10.29 5.93
N HIS A 158 -3.84 -9.29 5.18
CA HIS A 158 -4.75 -8.51 4.35
C HIS A 158 -4.38 -8.69 2.89
N PHE A 159 -5.32 -9.26 2.14
CA PHE A 159 -5.17 -9.62 0.73
C PHE A 159 -4.58 -8.47 -0.13
N LEU A 160 -4.91 -7.20 0.18
CA LEU A 160 -4.46 -6.03 -0.59
C LEU A 160 -3.17 -5.36 -0.07
N TYR A 161 -2.84 -5.41 1.23
CA TYR A 161 -1.79 -4.55 1.80
C TYR A 161 -0.90 -5.19 2.87
N ASP A 162 -1.17 -6.45 3.26
CA ASP A 162 -0.27 -7.25 4.08
C ASP A 162 -0.40 -8.72 3.67
N ASN A 163 -0.04 -8.97 2.41
CA ASN A 163 -0.18 -10.25 1.74
C ASN A 163 1.16 -10.97 1.55
N CYS A 164 1.11 -12.15 0.95
CA CYS A 164 2.29 -13.00 0.72
C CYS A 164 3.39 -12.34 -0.12
N GLN A 165 3.03 -11.49 -1.09
CA GLN A 165 3.99 -10.77 -1.94
C GLN A 165 4.76 -9.72 -1.16
N GLN A 166 4.07 -8.93 -0.34
CA GLN A 166 4.74 -7.97 0.53
C GLN A 166 5.65 -8.67 1.54
N PHE A 167 5.15 -9.73 2.16
CA PHE A 167 5.92 -10.51 3.13
C PHE A 167 7.20 -11.06 2.50
N ALA A 168 7.11 -11.68 1.33
CA ALA A 168 8.26 -12.21 0.61
C ALA A 168 9.25 -11.11 0.19
N ASN A 169 8.77 -9.96 -0.29
CA ASN A 169 9.64 -8.84 -0.67
C ASN A 169 10.41 -8.25 0.51
N ARG A 170 9.78 -8.08 1.69
CA ARG A 170 10.46 -7.56 2.89
C ARG A 170 11.59 -8.49 3.36
N ILE A 171 11.37 -9.81 3.30
CA ILE A 171 12.40 -10.81 3.61
C ILE A 171 13.56 -10.69 2.63
N ASP A 172 13.26 -10.63 1.33
CA ASP A 172 14.27 -10.48 0.29
C ASP A 172 15.08 -9.19 0.50
N GLU A 173 14.43 -8.04 0.67
CA GLU A 173 15.07 -6.74 0.95
C GLU A 173 15.98 -6.78 2.17
N PHE A 174 15.54 -7.40 3.28
CA PHE A 174 16.36 -7.50 4.49
C PHE A 174 17.64 -8.31 4.26
N VAL A 175 17.55 -9.46 3.57
CA VAL A 175 18.74 -10.27 3.31
C VAL A 175 19.73 -9.51 2.42
N HIS A 176 19.25 -8.60 1.57
CA HIS A 176 20.10 -7.76 0.71
C HIS A 176 20.59 -6.46 1.36
N SER A 177 19.85 -5.85 2.28
CA SER A 177 20.12 -4.50 2.79
C SER A 177 21.44 -4.39 3.57
N LYS A 178 21.92 -5.50 4.15
CA LYS A 178 23.25 -5.54 4.79
C LYS A 178 24.43 -5.40 3.80
N SER A 179 24.19 -5.32 2.48
CA SER A 179 25.26 -5.32 1.44
C SER A 179 25.85 -3.94 1.18
N SER A 180 25.26 -2.90 1.77
CA SER A 180 25.84 -1.55 1.80
C SER A 180 26.50 -1.34 3.16
N PRO A 181 27.80 -1.01 3.23
CA PRO A 181 28.36 -0.47 4.46
C PRO A 181 27.65 0.86 4.73
N ILE A 182 26.70 0.85 5.65
CA ILE A 182 26.17 2.08 6.24
C ILE A 182 27.32 2.63 7.08
N LEU A 183 28.03 3.61 6.52
CA LEU A 183 28.86 4.55 7.26
C LEU A 183 27.92 5.35 8.18
N TYR A 184 27.60 4.81 9.34
CA TYR A 184 27.16 5.61 10.47
C TYR A 184 28.40 6.29 11.06
N ASN A 185 28.73 7.46 10.53
CA ASN A 185 29.47 8.47 11.29
C ASN A 185 28.48 9.57 11.64
N GLY A 186 27.99 9.52 12.88
CA GLY A 186 27.46 10.72 13.51
C GLY A 186 28.64 11.64 13.79
N GLU A 187 28.55 12.89 13.31
CA GLU A 187 28.75 14.09 14.12
C GLU A 187 28.55 15.34 13.25
N ALA A 188 27.69 16.22 13.77
CA ALA A 188 27.63 17.67 13.59
C ALA A 188 27.71 18.27 12.17
N LEU A 189 26.61 18.90 11.74
CA LEU A 189 26.66 20.32 11.40
C LEU A 189 25.26 20.97 11.45
N PHE A 190 25.00 21.68 12.55
CA PHE A 190 24.22 22.91 12.48
C PHE A 190 25.02 23.90 11.62
N ASN A 191 24.44 24.41 10.53
CA ASN A 191 24.37 25.85 10.24
C ASN A 191 23.68 26.14 8.90
N VAL A 192 22.63 26.97 9.00
CA VAL A 192 22.26 28.08 8.10
C VAL A 192 22.06 27.73 6.62
N ILE A 193 20.79 27.54 6.21
CA ILE A 193 20.38 27.80 4.82
C ILE A 193 20.02 29.28 4.73
N ASP A 194 20.84 30.02 4.01
CA ASP A 194 20.59 31.40 3.60
C ASP A 194 19.78 31.37 2.29
N GLU A 195 18.59 31.95 2.32
CA GLU A 195 17.73 32.17 1.15
C GLU A 195 18.34 33.26 0.26
N LYS A 196 18.99 32.86 -0.83
CA LYS A 196 19.14 33.65 -2.08
C LYS A 196 19.98 32.88 -3.08
N ASN A 197 19.31 32.23 -4.04
CA ASN A 197 19.73 32.12 -5.45
C ASN A 197 18.87 31.05 -6.16
N MET A 198 17.60 31.36 -6.41
CA MET A 198 16.87 30.71 -7.50
C MET A 198 17.16 31.50 -8.79
N GLY A 199 18.16 31.03 -9.52
CA GLY A 199 18.47 31.47 -10.88
C GLY A 199 18.35 30.29 -11.83
N SER A 200 17.32 30.36 -12.67
CA SER A 200 17.13 29.69 -13.97
C SER A 200 18.24 28.73 -14.45
N ALA A 201 17.90 27.44 -14.60
CA ALA A 201 18.47 26.57 -15.62
C ALA A 201 17.45 25.48 -16.00
N ILE A 202 16.77 25.71 -17.13
CA ILE A 202 16.01 24.68 -17.83
C ILE A 202 17.03 23.70 -18.43
N SER A 203 17.04 22.45 -17.95
CA SER A 203 17.83 21.36 -18.53
C SER A 203 16.89 20.28 -19.04
N THR A 204 16.84 20.17 -20.37
CA THR A 204 16.14 19.11 -21.13
C THR A 204 16.94 17.81 -21.06
N THR A 205 16.59 16.94 -20.12
CA THR A 205 16.94 15.51 -20.15
C THR A 205 15.78 14.68 -19.59
N ALA A 206 15.43 13.62 -20.32
CA ALA A 206 14.38 12.60 -20.12
C ALA A 206 13.57 12.61 -18.79
N ASN A 207 12.27 12.90 -18.92
CA ASN A 207 11.25 12.93 -17.88
C ASN A 207 10.75 11.52 -17.51
N TYR A 208 11.53 10.77 -16.73
CA TYR A 208 11.01 9.69 -15.90
C TYR A 208 11.47 9.94 -14.46
N GLY A 209 10.53 10.24 -13.56
CA GLY A 209 10.79 10.15 -12.11
C GLY A 209 10.60 11.38 -11.24
N ARG A 210 9.93 12.46 -11.68
CA ARG A 210 9.35 13.42 -10.72
C ARG A 210 7.85 13.19 -10.66
N GLN A 211 7.38 12.64 -9.55
CA GLN A 211 5.97 12.69 -9.18
C GLN A 211 5.53 14.16 -9.19
N GLN A 212 4.39 14.45 -9.80
CA GLN A 212 3.95 15.81 -10.09
C GLN A 212 2.46 15.99 -9.75
N PHE A 213 2.05 17.24 -9.53
CA PHE A 213 0.63 17.58 -9.51
C PHE A 213 0.22 18.03 -10.90
N TYR A 214 -0.88 17.49 -11.39
CA TYR A 214 -1.53 17.95 -12.60
C TYR A 214 -2.84 18.64 -12.23
N PHE A 215 -3.03 19.88 -12.68
CA PHE A 215 -4.30 20.59 -12.53
C PHE A 215 -4.84 21.11 -13.86
N ASP A 216 -6.06 20.69 -14.21
CA ASP A 216 -6.80 21.20 -15.37
C ASP A 216 -8.03 21.99 -14.92
N PRO A 217 -8.01 23.33 -15.06
CA PRO A 217 -9.09 24.18 -14.58
C PRO A 217 -10.36 24.08 -15.42
N ASP A 218 -10.31 23.57 -16.65
CA ASP A 218 -11.50 23.24 -17.45
C ASP A 218 -11.12 22.35 -18.63
N VAL A 219 -11.45 21.07 -18.51
CA VAL A 219 -11.15 20.04 -19.52
C VAL A 219 -11.80 20.36 -20.88
N ASN A 220 -12.79 21.26 -20.94
CA ASN A 220 -13.52 21.59 -22.16
C ASN A 220 -12.91 22.73 -23.00
N LEU A 221 -11.83 23.39 -22.53
CA LEU A 221 -11.28 24.54 -23.25
C LEU A 221 -10.85 24.18 -24.68
N THR A 222 -11.35 24.95 -25.65
CA THR A 222 -11.06 24.78 -27.09
C THR A 222 -9.62 25.09 -27.46
N ALA A 223 -8.95 25.94 -26.66
CA ALA A 223 -7.50 26.13 -26.66
C ALA A 223 -6.95 25.62 -25.32
N PRO A 224 -6.82 24.30 -25.15
CA PRO A 224 -6.40 23.75 -23.88
C PRO A 224 -4.96 24.20 -23.57
N PRO A 225 -4.63 24.46 -22.29
CA PRO A 225 -3.25 24.71 -21.89
C PRO A 225 -2.37 23.56 -22.39
N ARG A 226 -1.12 23.86 -22.77
CA ARG A 226 -0.18 22.80 -23.14
C ARG A 226 -0.01 21.89 -21.93
N HIS A 227 0.22 20.60 -22.14
CA HIS A 227 0.35 19.64 -21.03
C HIS A 227 1.33 20.10 -19.94
N GLY A 228 2.44 20.73 -20.33
CA GLY A 228 3.41 21.31 -19.40
C GLY A 228 2.88 22.46 -18.55
N ASP A 229 1.87 23.20 -19.01
CA ASP A 229 1.27 24.33 -18.29
C ASP A 229 0.32 23.85 -17.17
N CYS A 230 -0.13 22.60 -17.23
CA CYS A 230 -0.97 21.98 -16.20
C CYS A 230 -0.15 21.28 -15.10
N ILE A 231 1.15 21.09 -15.32
CA ILE A 231 2.06 20.46 -14.35
C ILE A 231 2.52 21.53 -13.36
N MET A 232 2.44 21.23 -12.07
CA MET A 232 2.85 22.14 -11.01
C MET A 232 3.33 21.40 -9.76
N THR A 233 3.96 22.15 -8.86
CA THR A 233 4.32 21.70 -7.52
C THR A 233 3.10 21.73 -6.58
N ASN A 234 3.20 21.03 -5.45
CA ASN A 234 2.16 21.06 -4.40
C ASN A 234 1.88 22.50 -3.92
N TYR A 235 2.93 23.30 -3.76
CA TYR A 235 2.82 24.69 -3.33
C TYR A 235 2.08 25.54 -4.36
N GLU A 236 2.43 25.42 -5.64
CA GLU A 236 1.76 26.13 -6.73
C GLU A 236 0.30 25.73 -6.86
N LEU A 237 -0.02 24.44 -6.76
CA LEU A 237 -1.40 23.96 -6.76
C LEU A 237 -2.20 24.58 -5.61
N ARG A 238 -1.62 24.60 -4.42
CA ARG A 238 -2.26 25.21 -3.24
C ARG A 238 -2.51 26.70 -3.44
N GLN A 239 -1.52 27.45 -3.92
CA GLN A 239 -1.67 28.88 -4.22
C GLN A 239 -2.71 29.13 -5.32
N LEU A 240 -2.75 28.28 -6.34
CA LEU A 240 -3.71 28.37 -7.44
C LEU A 240 -5.14 28.17 -6.93
N LEU A 241 -5.38 27.08 -6.20
CA LEU A 241 -6.70 26.76 -5.66
C LEU A 241 -7.17 27.80 -4.64
N GLN A 242 -6.28 28.34 -3.80
CA GLN A 242 -6.66 29.33 -2.78
C GLN A 242 -6.94 30.74 -3.35
N ASN A 243 -6.21 31.15 -4.40
CA ASN A 243 -6.21 32.56 -4.83
C ASN A 243 -6.85 32.81 -6.20
N LYS A 244 -7.04 31.79 -7.03
CA LYS A 244 -7.44 31.98 -8.45
C LYS A 244 -8.61 31.13 -8.91
N VAL A 245 -9.12 30.23 -8.06
CA VAL A 245 -10.19 29.30 -8.42
C VAL A 245 -11.36 29.56 -7.48
N ASP A 246 -12.25 30.47 -7.85
CA ASP A 246 -13.30 31.00 -6.95
C ASP A 246 -14.29 29.94 -6.45
N ASP A 247 -14.47 28.87 -7.22
CA ASP A 247 -15.42 27.80 -6.98
C ASP A 247 -14.88 26.66 -6.11
N VAL A 248 -13.64 26.74 -5.60
CA VAL A 248 -13.22 25.80 -4.54
C VAL A 248 -14.05 25.98 -3.26
N SER A 249 -14.72 27.13 -3.12
CA SER A 249 -15.69 27.42 -2.06
C SER A 249 -17.05 26.75 -2.28
N GLU A 250 -17.31 26.15 -3.45
CA GLU A 250 -18.56 25.43 -3.71
C GLU A 250 -18.69 24.22 -2.81
N LYS A 251 -19.91 24.00 -2.32
CA LYS A 251 -20.27 22.83 -1.54
C LYS A 251 -20.29 21.59 -2.43
N ILE A 252 -19.72 20.52 -1.91
CA ILE A 252 -19.82 19.19 -2.48
C ILE A 252 -21.26 18.71 -2.20
N GLN A 253 -22.00 18.45 -3.26
CA GLN A 253 -23.34 17.86 -3.19
C GLN A 253 -23.25 16.34 -3.10
N GLU A 254 -22.34 15.74 -3.89
CA GLU A 254 -22.23 14.30 -4.06
C GLU A 254 -20.76 13.91 -4.27
N VAL A 255 -20.36 12.78 -3.71
CA VAL A 255 -19.07 12.12 -3.94
C VAL A 255 -19.34 10.80 -4.63
N ARG A 256 -18.66 10.55 -5.75
CA ARG A 256 -18.79 9.34 -6.55
C ARG A 256 -17.45 8.63 -6.62
N TYR A 257 -17.42 7.39 -6.17
CA TYR A 257 -16.25 6.52 -6.25
C TYR A 257 -16.33 5.70 -7.54
N TYR A 258 -15.43 5.96 -8.47
CA TYR A 258 -15.34 5.23 -9.73
C TYR A 258 -14.18 4.26 -9.73
N THR A 259 -14.34 3.20 -10.52
CA THR A 259 -13.29 2.22 -10.81
C THR A 259 -13.18 1.97 -12.30
N HIS A 260 -11.96 1.79 -12.80
CA HIS A 260 -11.72 1.34 -14.17
C HIS A 260 -10.57 0.32 -14.20
N PRO A 261 -10.46 -0.51 -15.24
CA PRO A 261 -9.36 -1.47 -15.32
C PRO A 261 -8.01 -0.76 -15.44
N LEU A 262 -6.97 -1.35 -14.86
CA LEU A 262 -5.57 -0.95 -15.02
C LEU A 262 -5.05 -1.15 -16.46
N ASN A 263 -5.60 -2.12 -17.20
CA ASN A 263 -5.21 -2.39 -18.59
C ASN A 263 -6.42 -2.77 -19.46
N ASP A 264 -6.31 -2.51 -20.76
CA ASP A 264 -7.32 -2.73 -21.79
C ASP A 264 -7.67 -4.21 -22.05
N TRP A 265 -6.79 -5.15 -21.70
CA TRP A 265 -7.07 -6.58 -21.78
C TRP A 265 -7.76 -7.17 -20.54
N GLN A 266 -8.02 -6.37 -19.49
CA GLN A 266 -8.59 -6.90 -18.25
C GLN A 266 -10.07 -7.30 -18.38
N MET A 267 -10.35 -8.57 -18.08
CA MET A 267 -11.68 -9.18 -18.15
C MET A 267 -12.48 -9.05 -16.84
N SER A 268 -11.86 -8.65 -15.73
CA SER A 268 -12.49 -8.48 -14.40
C SER A 268 -11.78 -7.39 -13.59
N LYS A 269 -12.56 -6.67 -12.77
CA LYS A 269 -12.07 -5.60 -11.86
C LYS A 269 -12.04 -6.02 -10.38
N ILE A 270 -12.35 -7.29 -10.07
CA ILE A 270 -12.58 -7.77 -8.69
C ILE A 270 -11.35 -7.53 -7.80
N PHE A 271 -10.14 -7.65 -8.34
CA PHE A 271 -8.91 -7.53 -7.54
C PHE A 271 -7.96 -6.41 -7.99
N LEU A 272 -8.11 -5.92 -9.21
CA LEU A 272 -7.17 -4.98 -9.84
C LEU A 272 -7.95 -3.96 -10.65
N HIS A 273 -8.08 -2.78 -10.07
CA HIS A 273 -8.68 -1.65 -10.73
C HIS A 273 -8.00 -0.38 -10.24
N HIS A 274 -7.98 0.63 -11.09
CA HIS A 274 -7.73 1.99 -10.68
C HIS A 274 -8.99 2.55 -10.04
N ALA A 275 -8.84 3.31 -8.97
CA ALA A 275 -9.95 3.98 -8.31
C ALA A 275 -9.70 5.49 -8.26
N PHE A 276 -10.78 6.25 -8.42
CA PHE A 276 -10.75 7.70 -8.39
C PHE A 276 -12.06 8.27 -7.86
N ILE A 277 -12.01 9.51 -7.40
CA ILE A 277 -13.17 10.23 -6.88
C ILE A 277 -13.63 11.26 -7.89
N VAL A 278 -14.95 11.34 -8.10
CA VAL A 278 -15.60 12.47 -8.74
C VAL A 278 -16.51 13.18 -7.74
N LEU A 279 -16.27 14.46 -7.53
CA LEU A 279 -17.11 15.34 -6.72
C LEU A 279 -18.09 16.06 -7.64
N LYS A 280 -19.36 16.15 -7.23
CA LYS A 280 -20.35 17.02 -7.85
C LYS A 280 -20.58 18.23 -6.95
N THR A 281 -20.43 19.42 -7.51
CA THR A 281 -20.79 20.69 -6.86
C THR A 281 -21.96 21.34 -7.60
N ASP A 282 -22.34 22.56 -7.23
CA ASP A 282 -23.42 23.30 -7.89
C ASP A 282 -23.14 23.51 -9.38
N ASN A 283 -21.90 23.87 -9.72
CA ASN A 283 -21.56 24.26 -11.07
C ASN A 283 -20.55 23.33 -11.75
N TRP A 284 -19.90 22.41 -11.04
CA TRP A 284 -18.79 21.64 -11.58
C TRP A 284 -18.82 20.17 -11.17
N PHE A 285 -18.18 19.35 -12.00
CA PHE A 285 -17.70 18.03 -11.63
C PHE A 285 -16.19 18.10 -11.51
N TRP A 286 -15.65 17.62 -10.40
CA TRP A 286 -14.21 17.55 -10.14
C TRP A 286 -13.80 16.09 -10.12
N SER A 287 -12.70 15.69 -10.77
CA SER A 287 -12.07 14.40 -10.51
C SER A 287 -10.73 14.58 -9.81
N ILE A 288 -10.50 13.72 -8.82
CA ILE A 288 -9.27 13.65 -8.04
C ILE A 288 -8.80 12.20 -8.07
N GLU A 289 -7.58 11.97 -8.55
CA GLU A 289 -6.99 10.64 -8.61
C GLU A 289 -5.48 10.69 -8.40
N LYS A 290 -4.93 9.56 -7.93
CA LYS A 290 -3.50 9.38 -7.68
C LYS A 290 -3.03 8.17 -8.46
N ASP A 291 -1.92 8.28 -9.18
CA ASP A 291 -1.28 7.21 -9.94
C ASP A 291 0.26 7.26 -9.77
N GLU A 292 0.99 6.44 -10.54
CA GLU A 292 2.46 6.42 -10.52
C GLU A 292 3.09 7.76 -10.97
N GLY A 293 2.36 8.57 -11.75
CA GLY A 293 2.77 9.89 -12.21
C GLY A 293 2.54 11.01 -11.19
N GLY A 294 1.70 10.78 -10.19
CA GLY A 294 1.43 11.69 -9.08
C GLY A 294 -0.07 11.88 -8.84
N ILE A 295 -0.50 13.13 -8.60
CA ILE A 295 -1.89 13.45 -8.28
C ILE A 295 -2.47 14.34 -9.37
N THR A 296 -3.61 13.91 -9.90
CA THR A 296 -4.38 14.65 -10.90
C THR A 296 -5.63 15.21 -10.27
N VAL A 297 -5.81 16.53 -10.39
CA VAL A 297 -7.05 17.24 -10.07
C VAL A 297 -7.54 17.91 -11.34
N GLN A 298 -8.79 17.71 -11.73
CA GLN A 298 -9.34 18.37 -12.91
C GLN A 298 -10.83 18.62 -12.73
N ARG A 299 -11.38 19.58 -13.44
CA ARG A 299 -12.82 19.87 -13.38
C ARG A 299 -13.44 20.12 -14.75
N SER A 300 -14.73 19.88 -14.86
CA SER A 300 -15.53 20.12 -16.05
C SER A 300 -16.98 20.39 -15.69
N LYS A 301 -17.68 21.16 -16.54
CA LYS A 301 -19.14 21.29 -16.49
C LYS A 301 -19.88 19.99 -16.86
N GLN A 302 -19.19 19.04 -17.48
CA GLN A 302 -19.76 17.78 -17.95
C GLN A 302 -19.12 16.61 -17.19
N LEU A 303 -19.96 15.76 -16.61
CA LEU A 303 -19.52 14.59 -15.83
C LEU A 303 -18.61 13.69 -16.68
N GLU A 304 -18.98 13.45 -17.93
CA GLU A 304 -18.28 12.56 -18.87
C GLU A 304 -16.83 12.99 -19.06
N ASN A 305 -16.54 14.28 -19.08
CA ASN A 305 -15.19 14.78 -19.32
C ASN A 305 -14.25 14.59 -18.12
N VAL A 306 -14.78 14.44 -16.90
CA VAL A 306 -13.97 14.09 -15.73
C VAL A 306 -14.09 12.63 -15.33
N ARG A 307 -15.13 11.92 -15.78
CA ARG A 307 -15.35 10.48 -15.57
C ARG A 307 -14.59 9.63 -16.58
N ASP A 308 -14.60 10.03 -17.85
CA ASP A 308 -14.06 9.21 -18.95
C ASP A 308 -12.66 9.60 -19.36
N LYS A 309 -12.17 10.77 -18.92
CA LYS A 309 -10.85 11.27 -19.27
C LYS A 309 -10.03 11.63 -18.04
N CYS A 310 -8.72 11.37 -18.10
CA CYS A 310 -7.70 11.82 -17.16
C CYS A 310 -6.58 12.49 -17.96
N GLN A 311 -6.16 13.70 -17.58
CA GLN A 311 -5.11 14.44 -18.30
C GLN A 311 -5.38 14.53 -19.82
N LYS A 312 -6.65 14.75 -20.19
CA LYS A 312 -7.18 14.80 -21.57
C LYS A 312 -7.10 13.48 -22.35
N GLN A 313 -6.63 12.41 -21.76
CA GLN A 313 -6.62 11.06 -22.35
C GLN A 313 -7.84 10.28 -21.87
N ASN A 314 -8.39 9.43 -22.73
CA ASN A 314 -9.48 8.53 -22.31
C ASN A 314 -8.93 7.55 -21.25
N ARG A 315 -9.66 7.39 -20.15
CA ARG A 315 -9.36 6.34 -19.17
C ARG A 315 -9.52 4.97 -19.83
N ILE A 316 -8.71 4.03 -19.37
CA ILE A 316 -8.65 2.69 -19.91
C ILE A 316 -10.00 2.00 -19.72
N THR A 317 -10.50 1.39 -20.79
CA THR A 317 -11.63 0.47 -20.76
C THR A 317 -11.14 -0.90 -21.23
N GLY A 318 -11.54 -1.94 -20.52
CA GLY A 318 -11.20 -3.32 -20.79
C GLY A 318 -12.18 -3.95 -21.78
N ILE A 319 -11.79 -5.08 -22.38
CA ILE A 319 -12.60 -5.84 -23.36
C ILE A 319 -14.04 -6.04 -22.88
N THR A 320 -14.22 -6.41 -21.61
CA THR A 320 -15.54 -6.64 -20.99
C THR A 320 -15.77 -5.75 -19.77
N THR A 321 -14.83 -4.88 -19.41
CA THR A 321 -14.89 -4.08 -18.18
C THR A 321 -14.72 -2.60 -18.46
N GLY A 322 -15.78 -1.81 -18.20
CA GLY A 322 -15.73 -0.36 -18.38
C GLY A 322 -15.35 0.39 -17.10
N ILE A 323 -15.48 1.71 -17.19
CA ILE A 323 -15.56 2.59 -16.02
C ILE A 323 -16.87 2.26 -15.29
N SER A 324 -16.83 2.07 -13.98
CA SER A 324 -18.04 1.79 -13.19
C SER A 324 -18.06 2.63 -11.94
N LEU A 325 -19.25 3.15 -11.64
CA LEU A 325 -19.57 3.73 -10.35
C LEU A 325 -19.67 2.61 -9.32
N ALA A 326 -18.80 2.62 -8.32
CA ALA A 326 -18.80 1.61 -7.26
C ALA A 326 -19.66 2.03 -6.06
N LYS A 327 -19.61 3.31 -5.69
CA LYS A 327 -20.44 3.89 -4.63
C LYS A 327 -20.67 5.39 -4.86
N THR A 328 -21.77 5.87 -4.30
CA THR A 328 -22.17 7.28 -4.25
C THR A 328 -22.48 7.66 -2.82
N SER A 329 -22.05 8.85 -2.43
CA SER A 329 -22.09 9.35 -1.06
C SER A 329 -22.56 10.82 -1.07
N PRO A 330 -23.33 11.28 -0.06
CA PRO A 330 -23.64 12.71 0.07
C PRO A 330 -22.38 13.51 0.41
N GLY A 331 -22.29 14.75 -0.05
CA GLY A 331 -21.12 15.62 0.19
C GLY A 331 -21.09 16.31 1.56
N ASN A 332 -22.17 16.22 2.33
CA ASN A 332 -22.26 16.63 3.75
C ASN A 332 -21.82 18.07 4.03
N ASP A 333 -22.21 19.00 3.17
CA ASP A 333 -21.93 20.45 3.29
C ASP A 333 -20.43 20.83 3.29
N ILE A 334 -19.52 19.90 2.99
CA ILE A 334 -18.08 20.19 2.87
C ILE A 334 -17.82 20.91 1.55
N THR A 335 -16.96 21.92 1.55
CA THR A 335 -16.49 22.59 0.34
C THR A 335 -15.29 21.89 -0.29
N VAL A 336 -15.05 22.10 -1.59
CA VAL A 336 -13.87 21.53 -2.26
C VAL A 336 -12.57 21.95 -1.57
N ILE A 337 -12.45 23.20 -1.12
CA ILE A 337 -11.26 23.70 -0.44
C ILE A 337 -11.06 23.08 0.94
N GLU A 338 -12.13 22.80 1.69
CA GLU A 338 -12.03 22.09 2.97
C GLU A 338 -11.51 20.67 2.77
N LEU A 339 -11.98 19.98 1.73
CA LEU A 339 -11.44 18.68 1.34
C LEU A 339 -9.96 18.77 0.97
N MET A 340 -9.56 19.70 0.11
CA MET A 340 -8.16 19.87 -0.30
C MET A 340 -7.25 20.19 0.91
N ASN A 341 -7.69 21.10 1.78
CA ASN A 341 -7.00 21.41 3.03
C ASN A 341 -6.86 20.19 3.94
N HIS A 342 -7.89 19.36 4.04
CA HIS A 342 -7.81 18.11 4.77
C HIS A 342 -6.75 17.18 4.17
N MET A 343 -6.78 16.97 2.85
CA MET A 343 -5.82 16.12 2.15
C MET A 343 -4.38 16.60 2.34
N TRP A 344 -4.12 17.92 2.32
CA TRP A 344 -2.81 18.47 2.66
C TRP A 344 -2.44 18.23 4.12
N SER A 345 -3.36 18.47 5.06
CA SER A 345 -3.10 18.33 6.50
C SER A 345 -2.84 16.89 6.96
N LYS A 346 -3.32 15.91 6.19
CA LYS A 346 -3.16 14.48 6.45
C LYS A 346 -2.12 13.81 5.55
N GLU A 347 -1.35 14.61 4.80
CA GLU A 347 -0.29 14.13 3.91
C GLU A 347 -0.81 13.16 2.83
N TYR A 348 -2.10 13.20 2.48
CA TYR A 348 -2.65 12.42 1.36
C TYR A 348 -2.09 12.90 0.02
N MET A 349 -1.67 14.16 0.00
CA MET A 349 -0.98 14.79 -1.10
C MET A 349 0.52 14.46 -1.12
N ASP A 350 1.01 13.52 -0.29
CA ASP A 350 2.33 12.96 -0.51
C ASP A 350 2.34 12.25 -1.87
N LEU A 351 3.39 12.55 -2.63
CA LEU A 351 3.57 12.09 -3.97
C LEU A 351 4.07 10.64 -4.02
N ASN A 352 4.59 10.11 -2.91
CA ASN A 352 5.05 8.73 -2.80
C ASN A 352 3.92 7.75 -3.16
N TYR A 353 3.89 7.31 -4.42
CA TYR A 353 2.99 6.28 -4.87
C TYR A 353 3.61 4.93 -4.55
N HIS A 354 2.93 4.16 -3.71
CA HIS A 354 3.31 2.78 -3.46
C HIS A 354 2.16 1.89 -3.89
N VAL A 355 2.36 1.14 -4.97
CA VAL A 355 1.38 0.25 -5.62
C VAL A 355 0.58 -0.59 -4.61
N LEU A 356 1.18 -0.94 -3.47
CA LEU A 356 0.58 -1.80 -2.45
C LEU A 356 0.29 -1.15 -1.07
N LYS A 357 0.72 0.10 -0.80
CA LYS A 357 0.63 0.72 0.54
C LYS A 357 0.07 2.14 0.54
N ASP A 358 0.22 2.85 -0.57
CA ASP A 358 -0.36 4.17 -0.78
C ASP A 358 -0.72 4.32 -2.26
N ASN A 359 -1.70 3.53 -2.68
CA ASN A 359 -2.15 3.44 -4.07
C ASN A 359 -3.46 4.20 -4.31
N CYS A 360 -3.93 4.19 -5.57
CA CYS A 360 -5.14 4.89 -5.99
C CYS A 360 -6.40 4.49 -5.21
N GLN A 361 -6.54 3.22 -4.82
CA GLN A 361 -7.70 2.71 -4.06
C GLN A 361 -7.71 3.26 -2.64
N GLN A 362 -6.56 3.22 -1.96
CA GLN A 362 -6.44 3.77 -0.60
C GLN A 362 -6.62 5.28 -0.61
N PHE A 363 -6.05 5.97 -1.59
CA PHE A 363 -6.23 7.40 -1.78
C PHE A 363 -7.70 7.78 -1.97
N ALA A 364 -8.42 7.09 -2.87
CA ALA A 364 -9.84 7.32 -3.09
C ALA A 364 -10.69 6.98 -1.85
N ASN A 365 -10.36 5.91 -1.13
CA ASN A 365 -11.07 5.53 0.10
C ASN A 365 -10.93 6.57 1.21
N ARG A 366 -9.72 7.11 1.43
CA ARG A 366 -9.50 8.16 2.45
C ARG A 366 -10.31 9.44 2.17
N ILE A 367 -10.42 9.83 0.90
CA ILE A 367 -11.26 10.97 0.48
C ILE A 367 -12.73 10.69 0.81
N ASP A 368 -13.23 9.53 0.40
CA ASP A 368 -14.62 9.15 0.63
C ASP A 368 -14.94 9.02 2.13
N GLU A 369 -14.05 8.42 2.93
CA GLU A 369 -14.17 8.31 4.39
C GLU A 369 -14.21 9.67 5.07
N PHE A 370 -13.34 10.61 4.67
CA PHE A 370 -13.35 11.95 5.22
C PHE A 370 -14.70 12.63 4.97
N VAL A 371 -15.20 12.58 3.74
CA VAL A 371 -16.49 13.20 3.41
C VAL A 371 -17.63 12.57 4.20
N HIS A 372 -17.63 11.24 4.37
CA HIS A 372 -18.61 10.55 5.21
C HIS A 372 -18.47 10.86 6.70
N SER A 373 -17.26 11.01 7.24
CA SER A 373 -17.06 11.21 8.69
C SER A 373 -17.74 12.49 9.21
N LYS A 374 -17.96 13.47 8.34
CA LYS A 374 -18.68 14.72 8.64
C LYS A 374 -20.21 14.57 8.64
N SER A 375 -20.75 13.46 8.12
CA SER A 375 -22.19 13.18 8.08
C SER A 375 -22.78 12.67 9.39
N SER A 376 -21.96 12.21 10.34
CA SER A 376 -22.46 11.70 11.62
C SER A 376 -22.71 12.88 12.56
N PRO A 377 -23.97 13.23 12.88
CA PRO A 377 -24.22 14.08 14.03
C PRO A 377 -23.70 13.31 15.24
N ILE A 378 -22.92 13.98 16.08
CA ILE A 378 -22.53 13.48 17.39
C ILE A 378 -23.82 13.15 18.16
N SER A 379 -24.23 11.88 18.16
CA SER A 379 -25.13 11.36 19.18
C SER A 379 -24.26 10.93 20.35
N ASN A 380 -24.29 11.75 21.40
CA ASN A 380 -23.91 11.44 22.78
C ASN A 380 -22.60 10.68 23.00
N ASN A 381 -21.54 11.45 23.27
CA ASN A 381 -20.77 11.24 24.50
C ASN A 381 -20.41 12.61 25.08
N GLY A 382 -21.22 13.05 26.06
CA GLY A 382 -20.77 14.06 27.00
C GLY A 382 -19.52 13.57 27.73
N ASN A 383 -18.64 14.51 28.10
CA ASN A 383 -17.39 14.32 28.85
C ASN A 383 -16.08 14.23 28.04
N PHE A 384 -15.91 15.05 26.99
CA PHE A 384 -14.54 15.36 26.52
C PHE A 384 -14.24 16.84 26.22
N LEU A 385 -15.20 17.75 26.43
CA LEU A 385 -15.01 19.20 26.22
C LEU A 385 -14.97 20.04 27.51
N SER A 386 -14.79 19.43 28.69
CA SER A 386 -14.57 20.17 29.94
C SER A 386 -13.10 20.45 30.27
N ASN A 387 -12.13 19.93 29.50
CA ASN A 387 -10.70 20.14 29.80
C ASN A 387 -9.91 20.95 28.75
N ALA A 388 -10.56 21.48 27.71
CA ALA A 388 -9.90 22.34 26.71
C ALA A 388 -10.14 23.85 26.92
N LEU A 389 -11.00 24.25 27.87
CA LEU A 389 -11.29 25.66 28.17
C LEU A 389 -10.68 26.17 29.50
N ALA A 390 -9.86 25.36 30.18
CA ALA A 390 -9.11 25.80 31.35
C ALA A 390 -7.67 26.31 31.03
N GLY A 391 -7.28 26.32 29.74
CA GLY A 391 -5.91 26.63 29.30
C GLY A 391 -5.67 28.02 28.71
N PHE A 392 -6.69 28.86 28.54
CA PHE A 392 -6.57 30.19 27.90
C PHE A 392 -7.03 31.33 28.82
N SER A 393 -6.46 31.42 30.03
CA SER A 393 -6.73 32.50 30.99
C SER A 393 -5.44 33.19 31.50
N TRP A 394 -4.39 33.29 30.67
CA TRP A 394 -3.14 33.96 31.06
C TRP A 394 -2.57 34.95 30.03
N VAL A 395 -3.41 35.54 29.18
CA VAL A 395 -2.98 36.66 28.31
C VAL A 395 -3.84 37.94 28.46
N GLU A 396 -4.91 37.91 29.26
CA GLU A 396 -5.79 39.08 29.47
C GLU A 396 -5.64 39.81 30.82
N LYS A 397 -4.52 39.59 31.54
CA LYS A 397 -4.18 40.35 32.77
C LYS A 397 -2.91 41.21 32.65
N ALA A 398 -2.41 41.46 31.45
CA ALA A 398 -1.27 42.34 31.21
C ALA A 398 -1.59 43.60 30.37
N LYS A 399 -2.87 43.94 30.20
CA LYS A 399 -3.30 45.14 29.43
C LYS A 399 -4.20 46.13 30.18
N THR A 400 -4.38 45.97 31.49
CA THR A 400 -5.17 46.89 32.34
C THR A 400 -4.37 47.38 33.55
N ALA A 401 -3.11 47.77 33.30
CA ALA A 401 -2.26 48.48 34.27
C ALA A 401 -1.41 49.57 33.60
N VAL A 402 -1.94 50.23 32.56
CA VAL A 402 -1.30 51.40 31.90
C VAL A 402 -2.24 52.60 31.73
N ASP A 403 -3.54 52.50 32.02
CA ASP A 403 -4.48 53.64 31.84
C ASP A 403 -5.19 54.04 33.16
N ASP A 404 -4.39 54.30 34.20
CA ASP A 404 -4.76 55.20 35.31
C ASP A 404 -4.02 56.54 35.14
N ILE A 405 -4.30 57.20 33.99
CA ILE A 405 -4.51 58.65 33.84
C ILE A 405 -5.73 58.85 32.94
#